data_AF-A0A158KCQ8-F1
#
_entry.id   AF-A0A158KCQ8-F1
#
_cell.length_a   1.000
_cell.length_b   1.000
_cell.length_c   1.000
_cell.angle_alpha   90.00
_cell.angle_beta   90.00
_cell.angle_gamma   90.00
#
_symmetry.space_group_name_H-M   'P 1'
#
loop_
_entity.id
_entity.type
_entity.pdbx_description
1 polymer ?
#
loop_
_entity_poly.entity_id
_entity_poly.type
_entity_poly.pdbx_seq_one_letter_code
_entity_poly.pdbx_strand_id
1 'polypeptide(L)'
;MKEGIGVEEQLSWKTDKPSEDLSCNWHYKRSPSYNDSASTDATGKWCIFVSPTEVDEVWNKISGAIESNQLLCAKVSTALRSMGRDGHVICVYTRDWADRQDLVRVRVVLQSLGFVQELGYRRDIDTRNRIYGSGEWYLRA
;
A
#
# COMPACT_ATOMS: atom_id res chain seq x y z
N MET A 1 31.73 -27.26 -32.01
CA MET A 1 31.52 -26.28 -30.93
C MET A 1 30.03 -26.02 -30.79
N LYS A 2 29.44 -26.27 -29.62
CA LYS A 2 28.10 -25.79 -29.26
C LYS A 2 28.32 -24.78 -28.15
N GLU A 3 28.13 -23.51 -28.44
CA GLU A 3 28.13 -22.47 -27.41
C GLU A 3 26.74 -22.45 -26.77
N GLY A 4 26.73 -22.65 -25.45
CA GLY A 4 25.53 -22.66 -24.63
C GLY A 4 24.96 -21.25 -24.54
N ILE A 5 23.66 -21.15 -24.79
CA ILE A 5 22.86 -19.95 -24.68
C ILE A 5 22.82 -19.57 -23.19
N GLY A 6 23.40 -18.41 -22.87
CA GLY A 6 23.41 -17.85 -21.52
C GLY A 6 22.00 -17.57 -21.02
N VAL A 7 21.64 -18.22 -19.92
CA VAL A 7 20.36 -18.10 -19.23
C VAL A 7 20.37 -16.82 -18.39
N GLU A 8 20.24 -15.63 -18.98
CA GLU A 8 19.95 -14.40 -18.20
C GLU A 8 19.03 -13.42 -18.96
N GLU A 9 18.17 -13.93 -19.85
CA GLU A 9 17.10 -13.17 -20.52
C GLU A 9 15.79 -13.21 -19.72
N GLN A 10 15.81 -12.83 -18.44
CA GLN A 10 14.60 -12.74 -17.59
C GLN A 10 14.66 -11.64 -16.51
N LEU A 11 15.26 -10.48 -16.80
CA LEU A 11 15.01 -9.25 -16.02
C LEU A 11 13.77 -8.56 -16.60
N SER A 12 12.65 -9.22 -16.29
CA SER A 12 11.25 -8.88 -16.54
C SER A 12 10.93 -7.38 -16.33
N TRP A 13 10.18 -6.84 -17.29
CA TRP A 13 9.61 -5.49 -17.45
C TRP A 13 8.81 -4.89 -16.26
N LYS A 14 9.27 -5.05 -15.02
CA LYS A 14 8.65 -4.38 -13.87
C LYS A 14 8.91 -2.89 -13.95
N THR A 15 7.90 -2.15 -14.39
CA THR A 15 7.88 -0.69 -14.22
C THR A 15 7.70 -0.38 -12.73
N ASP A 16 8.52 0.52 -12.21
CA ASP A 16 8.42 1.01 -10.83
C ASP A 16 7.23 1.96 -10.62
N LYS A 17 6.50 2.28 -11.69
CA LYS A 17 5.34 3.17 -11.66
C LYS A 17 4.03 2.39 -11.56
N PRO A 18 3.30 2.49 -10.44
CA PRO A 18 1.98 1.88 -10.31
C PRO A 18 1.01 2.29 -11.42
N SER A 19 1.07 3.54 -11.91
CA SER A 19 0.16 4.06 -12.95
C SER A 19 0.29 3.36 -14.31
N GLU A 20 1.44 2.74 -14.59
CA GLU A 20 1.78 2.12 -15.87
C GLU A 20 1.89 0.58 -15.77
N ASP A 21 1.95 0.01 -14.56
CA ASP A 21 2.19 -1.43 -14.39
C ASP A 21 0.96 -2.29 -14.72
N LEU A 22 1.04 -3.00 -15.85
CA LEU A 22 0.06 -3.98 -16.28
C LEU A 22 0.47 -5.44 -15.97
N SER A 23 1.64 -5.66 -15.37
CA SER A 23 2.21 -7.00 -15.13
C SER A 23 1.74 -7.65 -13.82
N CYS A 24 1.37 -6.85 -12.82
CA CYS A 24 0.89 -7.34 -11.52
C CYS A 24 -0.20 -6.44 -10.95
N ASN A 25 -0.95 -6.90 -9.94
CA ASN A 25 -2.08 -6.15 -9.36
C ASN A 25 -1.66 -5.12 -8.28
N TRP A 26 -0.50 -5.34 -7.64
CA TRP A 26 -0.10 -4.60 -6.46
C TRP A 26 1.42 -4.44 -6.44
N HIS A 27 1.88 -3.22 -6.21
CA HIS A 27 3.24 -2.99 -5.72
C HIS A 27 3.25 -3.02 -4.20
N TYR A 28 4.37 -3.42 -3.63
CA TYR A 28 4.56 -3.53 -2.18
C TYR A 28 5.86 -2.84 -1.77
N LYS A 29 5.81 -2.13 -0.64
CA LYS A 29 6.99 -1.58 0.02
C LYS A 29 6.93 -1.91 1.50
N ARG A 30 8.06 -2.31 2.07
CA ARG A 30 8.21 -2.58 3.51
C ARG A 30 9.44 -1.87 4.04
N SER A 31 9.37 -1.48 5.30
CA SER A 31 10.48 -0.82 5.98
C SER A 31 11.62 -1.82 6.20
N PRO A 32 12.89 -1.38 6.17
CA PRO A 32 14.04 -2.26 6.40
C PRO A 32 14.01 -2.96 7.77
N SER A 33 13.36 -2.35 8.77
CA SER A 33 13.22 -2.91 10.12
C SER A 33 12.05 -3.89 10.28
N TYR A 34 11.26 -4.14 9.22
CA TYR A 34 10.06 -4.96 9.30
C TYR A 34 10.16 -6.24 8.46
N ASN A 35 10.22 -7.37 9.16
CA ASN A 35 10.39 -8.69 8.56
C ASN A 35 9.09 -9.50 8.43
N ASP A 36 8.00 -9.05 9.05
CA ASP A 36 6.71 -9.71 8.91
C ASP A 36 6.02 -9.23 7.62
N SER A 37 5.28 -10.11 6.97
CA SER A 37 4.67 -9.85 5.67
C SER A 37 3.20 -10.25 5.60
N ALA A 38 2.67 -10.87 6.66
CA ALA A 38 1.33 -11.41 6.64
C ALA A 38 0.32 -10.46 7.29
N SER A 39 -0.83 -10.30 6.63
CA SER A 39 -2.03 -9.74 7.23
C SER A 39 -2.57 -10.72 8.29
N THR A 40 -2.79 -10.26 9.51
CA THR A 40 -3.33 -11.03 10.64
C THR A 40 -4.70 -10.49 11.04
N ASP A 41 -5.35 -11.08 12.05
CA ASP A 41 -6.60 -10.51 12.61
C ASP A 41 -6.36 -9.24 13.44
N ALA A 42 -5.10 -8.99 13.84
CA ALA A 42 -4.69 -7.79 14.56
C ALA A 42 -4.31 -6.64 13.62
N THR A 43 -3.92 -6.92 12.38
CA THR A 43 -3.50 -5.85 11.46
C THR A 43 -4.68 -5.03 10.93
N GLY A 44 -4.38 -3.82 10.47
CA GLY A 44 -5.31 -3.03 9.69
C GLY A 44 -4.57 -2.05 8.80
N LYS A 45 -5.33 -1.22 8.07
CA LYS A 45 -4.77 -0.29 7.10
C LYS A 45 -5.53 1.03 7.01
N TRP A 46 -4.78 2.11 6.85
CA TRP A 46 -5.28 3.37 6.31
C TRP A 46 -5.40 3.26 4.80
N CYS A 47 -6.55 3.65 4.26
CA CYS A 47 -6.81 3.66 2.82
C CYS A 47 -6.76 5.09 2.29
N ILE A 48 -5.87 5.34 1.35
CA ILE A 48 -5.72 6.61 0.64
C ILE A 48 -6.15 6.37 -0.81
N PHE A 49 -7.15 7.10 -1.27
CA PHE A 49 -7.63 7.05 -2.65
C PHE A 49 -7.05 8.22 -3.42
N VAL A 50 -6.47 7.95 -4.59
CA VAL A 50 -5.74 8.94 -5.39
C VAL A 50 -6.09 8.80 -6.86
N SER A 51 -5.97 9.90 -7.61
CA SER A 51 -6.21 9.89 -9.05
C SER A 51 -5.10 9.12 -9.79
N PRO A 52 -5.36 8.62 -11.01
CA PRO A 52 -4.34 7.97 -11.83
C PRO A 52 -3.14 8.86 -12.15
N THR A 53 -3.33 10.19 -12.19
CA THR A 53 -2.26 11.16 -12.47
C THR A 53 -1.35 11.42 -11.28
N GLU A 54 -1.81 11.15 -10.06
CA GLU A 54 -1.07 11.45 -8.81
C GLU A 54 -0.46 10.20 -8.17
N VAL A 55 -0.91 8.99 -8.54
CA VAL A 55 -0.57 7.76 -7.84
C VAL A 55 0.94 7.52 -7.71
N ASP A 56 1.73 7.82 -8.75
CA ASP A 56 3.17 7.57 -8.72
C ASP A 56 3.88 8.53 -7.75
N GLU A 57 3.52 9.81 -7.76
CA GLU A 57 4.08 10.80 -6.84
C GLU A 57 3.72 10.46 -5.39
N VAL A 58 2.45 10.11 -5.16
CA VAL A 58 1.96 9.72 -3.84
C VAL A 58 2.65 8.45 -3.35
N TRP A 59 2.81 7.46 -4.23
CA TRP A 59 3.50 6.21 -3.91
C TRP A 59 4.97 6.45 -3.56
N ASN A 60 5.65 7.37 -4.24
CA ASN A 60 7.01 7.76 -3.92
C ASN A 60 7.12 8.40 -2.52
N LYS A 61 6.19 9.30 -2.16
CA LYS A 61 6.14 9.91 -0.81
C LYS A 61 5.98 8.86 0.29
N ILE A 62 5.02 7.95 0.13
CA ILE A 62 4.77 6.86 1.07
C ILE A 62 5.99 5.92 1.15
N SER A 63 6.58 5.59 0.00
CA SER A 63 7.77 4.73 -0.07
C SER A 63 8.96 5.32 0.67
N GLY A 64 9.22 6.63 0.53
CA GLY A 64 10.29 7.31 1.27
C GLY A 64 10.08 7.31 2.79
N ALA A 65 8.83 7.47 3.24
CA ALA A 65 8.50 7.37 4.67
C ALA A 65 8.65 5.93 5.21
N ILE A 66 8.41 4.92 4.37
CA ILE A 66 8.65 3.51 4.70
C ILE A 66 10.17 3.21 4.79
N GLU A 67 10.95 3.70 3.83
CA GLU A 67 12.42 3.55 3.83
C GLU A 67 13.05 4.22 5.05
N SER A 68 12.49 5.35 5.48
CA SER A 68 12.89 6.09 6.68
C SER A 68 12.36 5.47 7.99
N ASN A 69 11.73 4.29 7.95
CA ASN A 69 11.10 3.61 9.08
C ASN A 69 10.01 4.41 9.82
N GLN A 70 9.44 5.43 9.19
CA GLN A 70 8.30 6.18 9.76
C GLN A 70 6.98 5.43 9.56
N LEU A 71 6.88 4.68 8.47
CA LEU A 71 5.74 3.81 8.14
C LEU A 71 6.21 2.35 8.05
N LEU A 72 5.32 1.43 8.38
CA LEU A 72 5.64 0.00 8.48
C LEU A 72 5.81 -0.64 7.10
N CYS A 73 4.73 -0.67 6.34
CA CYS A 73 4.65 -1.17 4.99
C CYS A 73 3.38 -0.64 4.32
N ALA A 74 3.37 -0.69 2.99
CA ALA A 74 2.21 -0.33 2.21
C ALA A 74 2.12 -1.15 0.93
N LYS A 75 0.94 -1.11 0.32
CA LYS A 75 0.74 -1.56 -1.05
C LYS A 75 -0.07 -0.54 -1.83
N VAL A 76 0.14 -0.50 -3.14
CA VAL A 76 -0.59 0.38 -4.05
C VAL A 76 -1.16 -0.43 -5.20
N SER A 77 -2.40 -0.13 -5.60
CA SER A 77 -2.99 -0.74 -6.78
C SER A 77 -2.25 -0.27 -8.02
N THR A 78 -1.96 -1.19 -8.93
CA THR A 78 -1.34 -0.86 -10.22
C THR A 78 -2.38 -0.48 -11.27
N ALA A 79 -1.94 -0.15 -12.49
CA ALA A 79 -2.78 0.06 -13.64
C ALA A 79 -3.70 -1.14 -13.88
N LEU A 80 -3.15 -2.37 -13.84
CA LEU A 80 -3.91 -3.62 -14.01
C LEU A 80 -5.09 -3.70 -13.03
N ARG A 81 -4.85 -3.35 -11.76
CA ARG A 81 -5.86 -3.44 -10.70
C ARG A 81 -6.89 -2.31 -10.76
N SER A 82 -6.49 -1.18 -11.33
CA SER A 82 -7.29 0.05 -11.40
C SER A 82 -8.02 0.19 -12.73
N MET A 83 -7.84 -0.74 -13.67
CA MET A 83 -8.62 -0.78 -14.92
C MET A 83 -10.13 -0.80 -14.63
N GLY A 84 -10.86 0.13 -15.25
CA GLY A 84 -12.29 0.32 -15.06
C GLY A 84 -12.67 0.95 -13.71
N ARG A 85 -11.72 1.57 -13.00
CA ARG A 85 -11.95 2.31 -11.75
C ARG A 85 -11.51 3.77 -11.93
N ASP A 86 -12.11 4.66 -11.14
CA ASP A 86 -11.83 6.10 -11.20
C ASP A 86 -10.52 6.52 -10.52
N GLY A 87 -9.74 5.57 -10.01
CA GLY A 87 -8.49 5.86 -9.33
C GLY A 87 -7.81 4.66 -8.70
N HIS A 88 -6.75 4.96 -7.95
CA HIS A 88 -5.91 4.00 -7.26
C HIS A 88 -6.17 4.04 -5.75
N VAL A 89 -5.82 2.95 -5.07
CA VAL A 89 -5.81 2.89 -3.61
C VAL A 89 -4.41 2.53 -3.11
N ILE A 90 -3.96 3.29 -2.12
CA ILE A 90 -2.77 2.99 -1.34
C ILE A 90 -3.23 2.58 0.06
N CYS A 91 -2.77 1.41 0.50
CA CYS A 91 -3.06 0.88 1.82
C CYS A 91 -1.79 0.92 2.67
N VAL A 92 -1.80 1.70 3.74
CA VAL A 92 -0.69 1.81 4.71
C VAL A 92 -1.05 1.01 5.95
N TYR A 93 -0.24 0.01 6.28
CA TYR A 93 -0.57 -0.98 7.31
C TYR A 93 -0.03 -0.59 8.69
N THR A 94 -0.75 -1.04 9.72
CA THR A 94 -0.31 -1.05 11.12
C THR A 94 -0.36 -2.47 11.66
N ARG A 95 0.41 -2.74 12.71
CA ARG A 95 0.53 -4.10 13.28
C ARG A 95 -0.68 -4.51 14.09
N ASP A 96 -1.25 -3.55 14.82
CA ASP A 96 -2.38 -3.77 15.73
C ASP A 96 -3.40 -2.63 15.58
N TRP A 97 -4.63 -2.97 15.18
CA TRP A 97 -5.74 -2.01 15.10
C TRP A 97 -6.23 -1.55 16.47
N ALA A 98 -5.91 -2.27 17.55
CA ALA A 98 -6.24 -1.89 18.91
C ALA A 98 -5.22 -0.89 19.51
N ASP A 99 -4.01 -0.80 18.93
CA ASP A 99 -3.01 0.18 19.35
C ASP A 99 -3.34 1.57 18.81
N ARG A 100 -4.16 2.30 19.56
CA ARG A 100 -4.58 3.67 19.22
C ARG A 100 -3.40 4.65 19.12
N GLN A 101 -2.31 4.42 19.86
CA GLN A 101 -1.15 5.31 19.81
C GLN A 101 -0.45 5.15 18.46
N ASP A 102 -0.28 3.92 17.97
CA ASP A 102 0.27 3.69 16.63
C ASP A 102 -0.65 4.21 15.54
N LEU A 103 -1.98 4.07 15.68
CA LEU A 103 -2.92 4.65 14.71
C LEU A 103 -2.78 6.17 14.58
N VAL A 104 -2.70 6.89 15.71
CA VAL A 104 -2.50 8.34 15.74
C VAL A 104 -1.12 8.71 15.19
N ARG A 105 -0.07 7.99 15.58
CA ARG A 105 1.30 8.21 15.09
C ARG A 105 1.37 8.08 13.56
N VAL A 106 0.81 7.01 13.00
CA VAL A 106 0.75 6.81 11.54
C VAL A 106 -0.08 7.90 10.89
N ARG A 107 -1.21 8.30 11.48
CA ARG A 107 -2.04 9.39 10.96
C ARG A 107 -1.28 10.71 10.89
N VAL A 108 -0.53 11.07 11.93
CA VAL A 108 0.32 12.28 11.96
C VAL A 108 1.40 12.23 10.88
N VAL A 109 2.06 11.08 10.68
CA VAL A 109 3.02 10.91 9.58
C VAL A 109 2.32 11.15 8.23
N LEU A 110 1.15 10.56 8.01
CA LEU A 110 0.40 10.76 6.76
C LEU A 110 0.00 12.24 6.55
N GLN A 111 -0.42 12.94 7.60
CA GLN A 111 -0.70 14.38 7.51
C GLN A 111 0.54 15.20 7.15
N SER A 112 1.70 14.86 7.73
CA SER A 112 2.97 15.53 7.41
C SER A 112 3.42 15.32 5.96
N LEU A 113 2.97 14.24 5.31
CA LEU A 113 3.19 13.94 3.89
C LEU A 113 2.17 14.61 2.97
N GLY A 114 1.20 15.35 3.52
CA GLY A 114 0.17 16.09 2.78
C GLY A 114 -1.20 15.42 2.72
N PHE A 115 -1.40 14.25 3.34
CA PHE A 115 -2.71 13.58 3.39
C PHE A 115 -3.57 14.16 4.52
N VAL A 116 -4.00 15.41 4.41
CA VAL A 116 -4.73 16.13 5.47
C VAL A 116 -6.23 15.85 5.47
N GLN A 117 -6.78 15.33 4.37
CA GLN A 117 -8.17 14.92 4.27
C GLN A 117 -8.49 13.75 5.20
N GLU A 118 -9.77 13.57 5.53
CA GLU A 118 -10.23 12.40 6.28
C GLU A 118 -9.88 11.11 5.53
N LEU A 119 -9.23 10.18 6.21
CA LEU A 119 -8.89 8.86 5.73
C LEU A 119 -9.72 7.81 6.47
N GLY A 120 -10.07 6.75 5.76
CA GLY A 120 -10.69 5.57 6.36
C GLY A 120 -9.63 4.58 6.83
N TYR A 121 -9.79 4.06 8.05
CA TYR A 121 -9.02 2.94 8.57
C TYR A 121 -9.88 1.68 8.63
N ARG A 122 -9.35 0.57 8.11
CA ARG A 122 -10.05 -0.72 8.01
C ARG A 122 -9.24 -1.83 8.65
N ARG A 123 -9.90 -2.67 9.46
CA ARG A 123 -9.27 -3.86 10.05
C ARG A 123 -9.22 -5.00 9.04
N ASP A 124 -8.16 -5.80 9.11
CA ASP A 124 -8.02 -6.94 8.20
C ASP A 124 -9.02 -8.06 8.50
N ILE A 125 -9.39 -8.24 9.77
CA ILE A 125 -10.47 -9.15 10.19
C ILE A 125 -11.81 -8.79 9.51
N ASP A 126 -12.14 -7.50 9.35
CA ASP A 126 -13.37 -7.06 8.68
C ASP A 126 -13.34 -7.36 7.19
N THR A 127 -12.16 -7.20 6.56
CA THR A 127 -11.94 -7.55 5.15
C THR A 127 -12.11 -9.06 4.94
N ARG A 128 -11.57 -9.87 5.85
CA ARG A 128 -11.69 -11.34 5.83
C ARG A 128 -13.13 -11.81 6.02
N ASN A 129 -13.87 -11.15 6.91
CA ASN A 129 -15.30 -11.39 7.15
C ASN A 129 -16.22 -10.78 6.09
N ARG A 130 -15.65 -10.16 5.04
CA ARG A 130 -16.38 -9.54 3.92
C ARG A 130 -17.37 -8.46 4.36
N ILE A 131 -17.02 -7.70 5.41
CA ILE A 131 -17.84 -6.58 5.89
C ILE A 131 -17.51 -5.35 5.04
N TYR A 132 -18.36 -5.05 4.06
CA TYR A 132 -18.26 -3.89 3.16
C TYR A 132 -19.48 -2.95 3.33
N GLY A 133 -19.38 -1.70 2.87
CA GLY A 133 -20.48 -0.75 2.91
C GLY A 133 -20.51 0.10 4.19
N SER A 134 -21.67 0.26 4.82
CA SER A 134 -21.84 1.20 5.94
C SER A 134 -20.96 0.90 7.16
N GLY A 135 -20.51 -0.34 7.35
CA GLY A 135 -19.60 -0.77 8.41
C GLY A 135 -18.14 -0.99 7.97
N GLU A 136 -17.75 -0.51 6.79
CA GLU A 136 -16.43 -0.78 6.20
C GLU A 136 -15.26 -0.14 6.97
N TRP A 137 -15.52 0.98 7.63
CA TRP A 137 -14.48 1.79 8.29
C TRP A 137 -14.58 1.65 9.81
N TYR A 138 -13.50 1.17 10.42
CA TYR A 138 -13.37 1.10 11.87
C TYR A 138 -13.15 2.49 12.48
N LEU A 139 -12.40 3.34 11.78
CA LEU A 139 -12.08 4.71 12.18
C LEU A 139 -12.04 5.60 10.94
N ARG A 140 -12.40 6.87 11.13
CA ARG A 140 -12.18 7.97 10.19
C ARG A 140 -11.45 9.09 10.91
N ALA A 141 -10.34 9.57 10.36
CA ALA A 141 -9.52 10.65 10.93
C ALA A 141 -8.67 11.34 9.87
#